data_AF-A0A2E8L8X7-F1
#
_entry.id   AF-A0A2E8L8X7-F1
#
_cell.length_a   1.000
_cell.length_b   1.000
_cell.length_c   1.000
_cell.angle_alpha   90.00
_cell.angle_beta   90.00
_cell.angle_gamma   90.00
#
_symmetry.space_group_name_H-M   'P 1'
#
loop_
_entity.id
_entity.type
_entity.pdbx_description
1 polymer ?
#
loop_
_entity_poly.entity_id
_entity_poly.type
_entity_poly.pdbx_seq_one_letter_code
_entity_poly.pdbx_strand_id
1 'polypeptide(L)'
;MATSDKSRVAFGQRGERLAKRHYESAGYVVVDPDWRVRGGELDLGMTRGDEIVFCEVKTQSSGRFGSGFDAIDEQKQRFLRRTAMSWLDALGRCGRLRFDVATVTGSQIEIIEAAF
;
A
#
# COMPACT_ATOMS: atom_id res chain seq x y z
N MET A 1 15.55 13.39 22.83
CA MET A 1 14.44 13.71 21.90
C MET A 1 14.56 12.85 20.62
N ALA A 2 14.55 11.51 20.76
CA ALA A 2 14.75 10.54 19.66
C ALA A 2 13.68 9.42 19.65
N THR A 3 12.61 9.61 20.42
CA THR A 3 11.55 8.62 20.69
C THR A 3 10.32 8.76 19.78
N SER A 4 10.24 9.84 18.99
CA SER A 4 9.07 10.19 18.15
C SER A 4 9.09 9.57 16.74
N ASP A 5 10.27 9.31 16.19
CA ASP A 5 10.41 8.82 14.80
C ASP A 5 10.29 7.29 14.71
N LYS A 6 10.94 6.58 15.65
CA LYS A 6 10.79 5.12 15.79
C LYS A 6 9.35 4.68 16.06
N SER A 7 8.59 5.49 16.82
CA SER A 7 7.19 5.18 17.11
C SER A 7 6.30 5.36 15.88
N ARG A 8 6.54 6.38 15.05
CA ARG A 8 5.86 6.56 13.76
C ARG A 8 6.17 5.44 12.77
N VAL A 9 7.43 5.04 12.66
CA VAL A 9 7.84 3.90 11.81
C VAL A 9 7.17 2.60 12.27
N ALA A 10 7.25 2.28 13.57
CA ALA A 10 6.61 1.09 14.12
C ALA A 10 5.07 1.11 13.95
N PHE A 11 4.48 2.31 14.00
CA PHE A 11 3.05 2.50 13.76
C PHE A 11 2.66 2.22 12.31
N GLY A 12 3.42 2.75 11.34
CA GLY A 12 3.24 2.45 9.91
C GLY A 12 3.34 0.97 9.60
N GLN A 13 4.41 0.33 10.09
CA GLN A 13 4.63 -1.12 9.91
C GLN A 13 3.51 -1.98 10.52
N ARG A 14 2.85 -1.51 11.59
CA ARG A 14 1.68 -2.21 12.14
C ARG A 14 0.50 -2.16 11.17
N GLY A 15 0.27 -1.02 10.52
CA GLY A 15 -0.75 -0.87 9.49
C GLY A 15 -0.47 -1.77 8.29
N GLU A 16 0.75 -1.75 7.77
CA GLU A 16 1.17 -2.63 6.65
C GLU A 16 0.95 -4.10 6.98
N ARG A 17 1.31 -4.55 8.18
CA ARG A 17 1.07 -5.92 8.63
C ARG A 17 -0.43 -6.27 8.70
N LEU A 18 -1.28 -5.33 9.08
CA LEU A 18 -2.74 -5.54 9.12
C LEU A 18 -3.31 -5.65 7.70
N ALA A 19 -2.93 -4.73 6.81
CA ALA A 19 -3.34 -4.76 5.41
C ALA A 19 -2.86 -6.03 4.70
N LYS A 20 -1.59 -6.40 4.89
CA LYS A 20 -1.03 -7.66 4.38
C LYS A 20 -1.87 -8.87 4.77
N ARG A 21 -2.17 -9.03 6.07
CA ARG A 21 -3.00 -10.15 6.55
C ARG A 21 -4.41 -10.16 5.96
N HIS A 22 -5.00 -8.97 5.76
CA HIS A 22 -6.32 -8.86 5.14
C HIS A 22 -6.29 -9.44 3.72
N TYR A 23 -5.33 -9.03 2.90
CA TYR A 23 -5.17 -9.55 1.54
C TYR A 23 -4.80 -11.04 1.49
N GLU A 24 -3.90 -11.50 2.37
CA GLU A 24 -3.56 -12.92 2.49
C GLU A 24 -4.82 -13.76 2.81
N SER A 25 -5.67 -13.31 3.73
CA SER A 25 -6.94 -13.99 4.04
C SER A 25 -7.95 -13.99 2.89
N ALA A 26 -7.84 -13.02 1.98
CA ALA A 26 -8.64 -12.92 0.75
C ALA A 26 -8.03 -13.70 -0.45
N GLY A 27 -6.97 -14.48 -0.20
CA GLY A 27 -6.32 -15.35 -1.19
C GLY A 27 -5.31 -14.64 -2.09
N TYR A 28 -4.88 -13.42 -1.75
CA TYR A 28 -3.78 -12.77 -2.43
C TYR A 28 -2.42 -13.25 -1.90
N VAL A 29 -1.46 -13.35 -2.79
CA VAL A 29 -0.06 -13.65 -2.46
C VAL A 29 0.74 -12.37 -2.54
N VAL A 30 1.37 -11.98 -1.44
CA VAL A 30 2.24 -10.80 -1.39
C VAL A 30 3.51 -11.08 -2.19
N VAL A 31 3.86 -10.15 -3.07
CA VAL A 31 5.01 -10.24 -3.96
C VAL A 31 6.00 -9.15 -3.59
N ASP A 32 7.18 -9.60 -3.20
CA ASP A 32 8.39 -8.84 -2.86
C ASP A 32 8.18 -7.60 -1.95
N PRO A 33 8.31 -7.77 -0.61
CA PRO A 33 8.07 -6.70 0.35
C PRO A 33 9.17 -5.61 0.38
N ASP A 34 10.30 -5.81 -0.32
CA ASP A 34 11.48 -4.94 -0.22
C ASP A 34 11.77 -4.17 -1.53
N TRP A 35 10.81 -4.10 -2.46
CA TRP A 35 11.05 -3.38 -3.70
C TRP A 35 11.00 -1.86 -3.52
N ARG A 36 12.19 -1.27 -3.51
CA ARG A 36 12.41 0.17 -3.42
C ARG A 36 12.79 0.74 -4.77
N VAL A 37 12.13 1.83 -5.17
CA VAL A 37 12.57 2.67 -6.29
C VAL A 37 13.12 4.00 -5.80
N ARG A 38 13.97 4.60 -6.64
CA ARG A 38 14.38 5.99 -6.47
C ARG A 38 13.15 6.90 -6.50
N GLY A 39 12.82 7.51 -5.37
CA GLY A 39 11.73 8.49 -5.24
C GLY A 39 10.57 8.06 -4.35
N GLY A 40 10.56 6.85 -3.79
CA GLY A 40 9.56 6.40 -2.82
C GLY A 40 9.44 4.89 -2.69
N GLU A 41 8.57 4.44 -1.79
CA GLU A 41 8.23 3.03 -1.57
C GLU A 41 6.77 2.79 -2.02
N LEU A 42 6.49 1.59 -2.52
CA LEU A 42 5.15 1.02 -2.59
C LEU A 42 4.95 0.21 -1.31
N ASP A 43 3.91 0.48 -0.54
CA ASP A 43 3.76 -0.17 0.77
C ASP A 43 3.49 -1.67 0.64
N LEU A 44 2.62 -2.08 -0.30
CA LEU A 44 2.33 -3.49 -0.57
C LEU A 44 2.12 -3.74 -2.07
N GLY A 45 2.73 -4.83 -2.57
CA GLY A 45 2.41 -5.45 -3.85
C GLY A 45 1.90 -6.87 -3.65
N MET A 46 0.83 -7.27 -4.34
CA MET A 46 0.25 -8.61 -4.21
C MET A 46 -0.43 -9.07 -5.50
N THR A 47 -0.62 -10.38 -5.63
CA THR A 47 -1.26 -10.99 -6.81
C THR A 47 -2.31 -12.01 -6.45
N ARG A 48 -3.36 -12.10 -7.26
CA ARG A 48 -4.35 -13.19 -7.22
C ARG A 48 -4.79 -13.53 -8.64
N GLY A 49 -4.37 -14.69 -9.14
CA GLY A 49 -4.56 -15.03 -10.55
C GLY A 49 -3.80 -14.06 -11.46
N ASP A 50 -4.51 -13.40 -12.36
CA ASP A 50 -3.96 -12.39 -13.28
C ASP A 50 -4.09 -10.95 -12.75
N GLU A 51 -4.64 -10.75 -11.55
CA GLU A 51 -4.73 -9.45 -10.91
C GLU A 51 -3.45 -9.15 -10.12
N ILE A 52 -2.92 -7.93 -10.32
CA ILE A 52 -1.77 -7.37 -9.61
C ILE A 52 -2.25 -6.11 -8.91
N VAL A 53 -2.20 -6.14 -7.59
CA VAL A 53 -2.69 -5.06 -6.74
C VAL A 53 -1.51 -4.40 -6.04
N PHE A 54 -1.42 -3.08 -6.15
CA PHE A 54 -0.57 -2.27 -5.29
C PHE A 54 -1.46 -1.52 -4.31
N CYS A 55 -1.13 -1.60 -3.02
CA CYS A 55 -1.91 -0.93 -1.99
C CYS A 55 -1.01 0.05 -1.23
N GLU A 56 -1.39 1.32 -1.21
CA GLU A 56 -0.83 2.28 -0.26
C GLU A 56 -1.56 2.10 1.09
N VAL A 57 -0.80 2.09 2.19
CA VAL A 57 -1.31 1.86 3.54
C VAL A 57 -1.11 3.10 4.40
N LYS A 58 -2.22 3.66 4.89
CA LYS A 58 -2.21 4.80 5.80
C LYS A 58 -2.65 4.38 7.18
N THR A 59 -1.77 4.58 8.14
CA THR A 59 -2.09 4.32 9.55
C THR A 59 -2.45 5.64 10.25
N GLN A 60 -3.62 5.70 10.88
CA GLN A 60 -4.11 6.89 11.58
C GLN A 60 -4.32 6.60 13.08
N SER A 61 -3.96 7.56 13.93
CA SER A 61 -4.12 7.46 15.39
C SER A 61 -5.54 7.77 15.87
N SER A 62 -6.34 8.47 15.07
CA SER A 62 -7.75 8.78 15.35
C SER A 62 -8.51 8.86 14.03
N GLY A 63 -9.74 8.35 13.96
CA GLY A 63 -10.58 8.31 12.76
C GLY A 63 -11.14 9.66 12.30
N ARG A 64 -10.39 10.75 12.54
CA ARG A 64 -10.82 12.14 12.31
C ARG A 64 -10.23 12.76 11.05
N PHE A 65 -9.41 12.03 10.31
CA PHE A 65 -8.89 12.46 9.01
C PHE A 65 -9.73 11.84 7.90
N GLY A 66 -9.92 12.57 6.80
CA GLY A 66 -10.76 12.19 5.67
C GLY A 66 -10.43 10.83 5.06
N SER A 67 -11.13 10.45 3.98
CA SER A 67 -10.92 9.15 3.35
C SER A 67 -9.43 8.97 3.01
N GLY A 68 -8.87 7.77 3.19
CA GLY A 68 -7.45 7.54 2.90
C GLY A 68 -7.04 7.97 1.49
N PHE A 69 -8.01 7.95 0.57
CA PHE A 69 -7.92 8.44 -0.81
C PHE A 69 -7.72 9.95 -0.92
N ASP A 70 -8.41 10.78 -0.11
CA ASP A 70 -8.29 12.25 -0.16
C ASP A 70 -6.85 12.72 0.08
N ALA A 71 -6.03 11.88 0.71
CA ALA A 71 -4.63 12.16 0.97
C ALA A 71 -3.67 11.56 -0.10
N ILE A 72 -4.16 11.03 -1.23
CA ILE A 72 -3.36 10.58 -2.38
C ILE A 72 -3.64 11.52 -3.56
N ASP A 73 -2.82 12.57 -3.68
CA ASP A 73 -2.94 13.53 -4.77
C ASP A 73 -2.51 12.93 -6.14
N GLU A 74 -2.85 13.63 -7.22
CA GLU A 74 -2.50 13.22 -8.60
C GLU A 74 -1.00 13.04 -8.83
N GLN A 75 -0.15 13.76 -8.08
CA GLN A 75 1.30 13.63 -8.20
C GLN A 75 1.75 12.27 -7.66
N LYS A 76 1.26 11.89 -6.48
CA LYS A 76 1.50 10.59 -5.85
C LYS A 76 0.89 9.47 -6.70
N GLN A 77 -0.32 9.62 -7.25
CA GLN A 77 -0.91 8.62 -8.15
C GLN A 77 -0.03 8.36 -9.38
N ARG A 78 0.44 9.41 -10.06
CA ARG A 78 1.34 9.29 -11.21
C ARG A 78 2.67 8.63 -10.84
N PHE A 79 3.22 8.96 -9.68
CA PHE A 79 4.41 8.32 -9.16
C PHE A 79 4.16 6.82 -8.95
N LEU A 80 3.11 6.45 -8.23
CA LEU A 80 2.77 5.04 -7.93
C LEU A 80 2.53 4.23 -9.21
N ARG A 81 1.84 4.79 -10.21
CA ARG A 81 1.65 4.12 -11.51
C ARG A 81 2.97 3.85 -12.23
N ARG A 82 3.86 4.85 -12.31
CA ARG A 82 5.18 4.68 -12.95
C ARG A 82 6.02 3.64 -12.24
N THR A 83 6.03 3.73 -10.92
CA THR A 83 6.71 2.82 -10.01
C THR A 83 6.22 1.38 -10.20
N ALA A 84 4.91 1.14 -10.16
CA ALA A 84 4.33 -0.17 -10.46
C ALA A 84 4.72 -0.72 -11.84
N MET A 85 4.70 0.12 -12.88
CA MET A 85 5.11 -0.31 -14.22
C MET A 85 6.58 -0.74 -14.28
N SER A 86 7.48 0.00 -13.62
CA SER A 86 8.89 -0.40 -13.51
C SER A 86 9.09 -1.70 -12.73
N TRP A 87 8.27 -1.94 -11.70
CA TRP A 87 8.30 -3.20 -10.95
C TRP A 87 7.88 -4.38 -11.83
N LEU A 88 6.78 -4.22 -12.56
CA LEU A 88 6.24 -5.24 -13.45
C LEU A 88 7.24 -5.61 -14.55
N ASP A 89 7.87 -4.59 -15.16
CA ASP A 89 8.88 -4.78 -16.20
C ASP A 89 10.11 -5.52 -15.66
N ALA A 90 10.62 -5.12 -14.48
CA ALA A 90 11.76 -5.77 -13.84
C ALA A 90 11.52 -7.25 -13.51
N LEU A 91 10.28 -7.64 -13.24
CA LEU A 91 9.89 -9.02 -12.95
C LEU A 91 9.36 -9.78 -14.18
N GLY A 92 9.30 -9.15 -15.35
CA GLY A 92 8.70 -9.73 -16.56
C GLY A 92 7.24 -10.12 -16.36
N ARG A 93 6.52 -9.41 -15.48
CA ARG A 93 5.12 -9.70 -15.12
C ARG A 93 4.17 -8.80 -15.90
N CYS A 94 3.03 -9.36 -16.27
CA CYS A 94 1.90 -8.64 -16.84
C CYS A 94 0.59 -9.15 -16.23
N GLY A 95 -0.44 -8.32 -16.24
CA GLY A 95 -1.74 -8.64 -15.63
C GLY A 95 -2.64 -7.42 -15.51
N ARG A 96 -3.83 -7.62 -14.92
CA ARG A 96 -4.74 -6.52 -14.58
C ARG A 96 -4.20 -5.77 -13.37
N LEU A 97 -3.77 -4.54 -13.59
CA LEU A 97 -3.19 -3.69 -12.58
C LEU A 97 -4.28 -2.91 -11.84
N ARG A 98 -4.23 -2.92 -10.51
CA ARG A 98 -5.17 -2.21 -9.62
C ARG A 98 -4.40 -1.47 -8.53
N PHE A 99 -4.83 -0.26 -8.20
CA PHE A 99 -4.29 0.51 -7.09
C PHE A 99 -5.34 0.68 -6.01
N ASP A 100 -5.02 0.21 -4.81
CA ASP A 100 -5.90 0.26 -3.65
C ASP A 100 -5.33 1.22 -2.61
N VAL A 101 -6.20 1.72 -1.73
CA VAL A 101 -5.80 2.50 -0.56
C VAL A 101 -6.40 1.87 0.69
N ALA A 102 -5.54 1.45 1.61
CA ALA A 102 -5.94 0.94 2.91
C ALA A 102 -5.77 2.01 3.97
N THR A 103 -6.84 2.26 4.74
CA THR A 103 -6.79 3.10 5.95
C THR A 103 -6.89 2.19 7.16
N VAL A 104 -5.90 2.27 8.05
CA VAL A 104 -5.83 1.49 9.28
C VAL A 104 -5.99 2.42 10.48
N THR A 105 -7.03 2.16 11.29
CA THR A 105 -7.29 2.87 12.55
C THR A 105 -7.36 1.85 13.68
N GLY A 106 -6.33 1.83 14.53
CA GLY A 106 -6.21 0.83 15.60
C GLY A 106 -6.08 -0.60 15.05
N SER A 107 -7.16 -1.39 15.10
CA SER A 107 -7.26 -2.74 14.51
C SER A 107 -8.24 -2.80 13.34
N GLN A 108 -8.96 -1.72 13.05
CA GLN A 108 -9.88 -1.64 11.92
C GLN A 108 -9.10 -1.31 10.65
N ILE A 109 -9.53 -1.93 9.55
CA ILE A 109 -9.04 -1.66 8.22
C ILE A 109 -10.22 -1.36 7.30
N GLU A 110 -10.08 -0.30 6.52
CA GLU A 110 -10.96 0.05 5.42
C GLU A 110 -10.12 0.07 4.15
N ILE A 111 -10.60 -0.56 3.09
CA ILE A 111 -9.90 -0.64 1.80
C ILE A 111 -10.81 -0.03 0.74
N ILE A 112 -10.27 0.95 0.02
CA ILE A 112 -10.85 1.45 -1.21
C ILE A 112 -10.14 0.72 -2.35
N GLU A 113 -10.83 -0.24 -2.95
CA GLU A 113 -10.33 -0.94 -4.13
C GLU A 113 -10.41 -0.06 -5.38
N ALA A 114 -9.44 -0.20 -6.29
CA ALA A 114 -9.38 0.56 -7.55
C ALA A 114 -9.54 2.07 -7.32
N ALA A 115 -8.85 2.58 -6.29
CA ALA A 115 -8.93 3.95 -5.86
C ALA A 115 -8.51 4.95 -6.95
N PHE A 116 -7.54 4.57 -7.81
CA PHE A 116 -7.09 5.36 -8.96
C PHE A 116 -6.41 4.50 -10.04
#